data_AF-A0A0M0K2T8-F1
#
_entry.id   AF-A0A0M0K2T8-F1
#
_cell.length_a   1.000
_cell.length_b   1.000
_cell.length_c   1.000
_cell.angle_alpha   90.00
_cell.angle_beta   90.00
_cell.angle_gamma   90.00
#
_symmetry.space_group_name_H-M   'P 1'
#
loop_
_entity.id
_entity.type
_entity.pdbx_description
1 polymer ?
#
loop_
_entity_poly.entity_id
_entity_poly.type
_entity_poly.pdbx_seq_one_letter_code
_entity_poly.pdbx_strand_id
1 'polypeptide(L)'
;MNSFRPLEAFIGGLFIGTACGVYMLFSRRIAGCSGSMKAVLHALALGRREISKIAFTGGLLAGGALMQALLPSSFSAPPAPSLVLAFAGFAVGIGTALANGCTSGHGLCGLSRLSFRSLMAVPIFMVTASLTTTITDVTTAIKSGGPLGTILPIGATPTSTSVLAAQLAGGLALALAAGLALLPAKSTAKEAYLGLWSGGCFAIGLTIGGMVRPSVVLGALGPAAFDGTLWVLFCTALATTFVAFRVAARVGVQEASVWGAASPAPVDRALLIGSVFFGVGWGATGLCPGPLLVGVGASGAPGLLLMLFAAALGMALANPISKAAGVAMECMLRKRRLGKVFPEAPRLKELEVSHEVGKPSDQQ
;
A
#
# COMPACT_ATOMS: atom_id res chain seq x y z
N MET A 1 9.30 27.37 4.78
CA MET A 1 10.05 26.92 5.97
C MET A 1 10.06 25.40 6.00
N ASN A 2 10.93 24.75 5.21
CA ASN A 2 11.09 23.28 5.23
C ASN A 2 12.36 22.97 6.02
N SER A 3 12.17 22.46 7.24
CA SER A 3 13.25 22.04 8.11
C SER A 3 13.43 20.54 7.94
N PHE A 4 14.57 20.11 7.40
CA PHE A 4 14.95 18.68 7.40
C PHE A 4 15.03 18.19 8.86
N ARG A 5 14.26 17.13 9.21
CA ARG A 5 14.15 16.60 10.58
C ARG A 5 14.47 15.10 10.63
N PRO A 6 15.76 14.74 10.60
CA PRO A 6 16.19 13.35 10.45
C PRO A 6 15.81 12.46 11.64
N LEU A 7 15.83 12.99 12.86
CA LEU A 7 15.51 12.22 14.07
C LEU A 7 14.02 11.83 14.11
N GLU A 8 13.13 12.76 13.77
CA GLU A 8 11.68 12.51 13.68
C GLU A 8 11.37 11.48 12.60
N ALA A 9 12.01 11.60 11.43
CA ALA A 9 11.92 10.60 10.36
C ALA A 9 12.41 9.21 10.79
N PHE A 10 13.52 9.14 11.51
CA PHE A 10 14.08 7.90 12.04
C PHE A 10 13.11 7.22 13.01
N ILE A 11 12.62 7.96 14.01
CA ILE A 11 11.65 7.49 15.00
C ILE A 11 10.36 7.04 14.31
N GLY A 12 9.82 7.85 13.39
CA GLY A 12 8.62 7.51 12.63
C GLY A 12 8.78 6.22 11.83
N GLY A 13 9.95 6.02 11.21
CA GLY A 13 10.26 4.79 10.48
C GLY A 13 10.36 3.55 11.38
N LEU A 14 10.91 3.69 12.60
CA LEU A 14 10.90 2.60 13.60
C LEU A 14 9.47 2.18 13.97
N PHE A 15 8.57 3.15 14.21
CA PHE A 15 7.15 2.87 14.48
C PHE A 15 6.46 2.15 13.32
N ILE A 16 6.68 2.61 12.09
CA ILE A 16 6.10 1.99 10.89
C ILE A 16 6.63 0.56 10.71
N GLY A 17 7.95 0.37 10.84
CA GLY A 17 8.58 -0.93 10.66
C GLY A 17 8.19 -1.95 11.73
N THR A 18 8.11 -1.52 12.99
CA THR A 18 7.62 -2.37 14.09
C THR A 18 6.14 -2.72 13.91
N ALA A 19 5.31 -1.77 13.48
CA ALA A 19 3.90 -2.03 13.17
C ALA A 19 3.73 -3.12 12.09
N CYS A 20 4.46 -3.00 10.97
CA CYS A 20 4.45 -4.00 9.90
C CYS A 20 5.00 -5.35 10.35
N GLY A 21 6.08 -5.35 11.13
CA GLY A 21 6.73 -6.54 11.66
C GLY A 21 5.84 -7.34 12.62
N VAL A 22 5.25 -6.68 13.61
CA VAL A 22 4.33 -7.29 14.58
C VAL A 22 3.09 -7.83 13.86
N TYR A 23 2.51 -7.06 12.93
CA TYR A 23 1.37 -7.54 12.15
C TYR A 23 1.72 -8.80 11.35
N MET A 24 2.89 -8.86 10.71
CA MET A 24 3.34 -10.05 9.99
C MET A 24 3.55 -11.25 10.93
N LEU A 25 4.20 -11.04 12.08
CA LEU A 25 4.51 -12.11 13.05
C LEU A 25 3.24 -12.77 13.61
N PHE A 26 2.23 -11.96 13.98
CA PHE A 26 1.05 -12.47 14.67
C PHE A 26 -0.13 -12.74 13.75
N SER A 27 -0.38 -11.89 12.75
CA SER A 27 -1.47 -12.10 11.80
C SER A 27 -1.09 -13.01 10.63
N ARG A 28 0.21 -13.32 10.45
CA ARG A 28 0.75 -14.12 9.33
C ARG A 28 0.29 -13.62 7.96
N ARG A 29 -0.01 -12.33 7.87
CA ARG A 29 -0.54 -11.64 6.69
C ARG A 29 0.28 -10.38 6.45
N ILE A 30 0.30 -9.92 5.20
CA ILE A 30 0.99 -8.70 4.82
C ILE A 30 0.18 -7.47 5.27
N ALA A 31 0.81 -6.58 6.03
CA ALA A 31 0.25 -5.26 6.34
C ALA A 31 0.35 -4.35 5.11
N GLY A 32 -0.68 -3.54 4.86
CA GLY A 32 -0.61 -2.54 3.79
C GLY A 32 -1.88 -1.73 3.63
N CYS A 33 -1.72 -0.42 3.42
CA CYS A 33 -2.83 0.54 3.31
C CYS A 33 -3.76 0.22 2.13
N SER A 34 -3.21 -0.21 0.98
CA SER A 34 -4.06 -0.63 -0.15
C SER A 34 -4.84 -1.91 0.13
N GLY A 35 -4.25 -2.86 0.87
CA GLY A 35 -4.93 -4.08 1.27
C GLY A 35 -6.06 -3.79 2.26
N SER A 36 -5.84 -2.83 3.15
CA SER A 36 -6.85 -2.40 4.13
C SER A 36 -8.00 -1.64 3.47
N MET A 37 -7.73 -0.75 2.51
CA MET A 37 -8.77 -0.10 1.70
C MET A 37 -9.59 -1.09 0.87
N LYS A 38 -8.93 -2.05 0.20
CA LYS A 38 -9.63 -3.12 -0.55
C LYS A 38 -10.51 -3.97 0.37
N ALA A 39 -10.03 -4.29 1.57
CA ALA A 39 -10.78 -5.06 2.56
C ALA A 39 -12.05 -4.31 3.02
N VAL A 40 -11.96 -3.00 3.25
CA VAL A 40 -13.13 -2.17 3.58
C VAL A 40 -14.12 -2.16 2.41
N LEU A 41 -13.63 -1.95 1.18
CA LEU A 41 -14.48 -1.92 0.00
C LEU A 41 -15.19 -3.27 -0.24
N HIS A 42 -14.49 -4.39 -0.07
CA HIS A 42 -15.08 -5.73 -0.17
C HIS A 42 -16.06 -6.02 0.96
N ALA A 43 -15.81 -5.52 2.17
CA ALA A 43 -16.74 -5.67 3.28
C ALA A 43 -18.05 -4.91 3.01
N LEU A 44 -17.97 -3.71 2.45
CA LEU A 44 -19.13 -2.91 2.08
C LEU A 44 -19.89 -3.50 0.87
N ALA A 45 -19.18 -3.99 -0.13
CA ALA A 45 -19.79 -4.48 -1.38
C ALA A 45 -20.26 -5.93 -1.33
N LEU A 46 -19.57 -6.82 -0.60
CA LEU A 46 -19.76 -8.28 -0.66
C LEU A 46 -19.98 -8.92 0.72
N GLY A 47 -20.00 -8.14 1.80
CA GLY A 47 -20.16 -8.64 3.17
C GLY A 47 -18.98 -9.46 3.71
N ARG A 48 -17.91 -9.67 2.94
CA ARG A 48 -16.71 -10.40 3.37
C ARG A 48 -15.84 -9.54 4.29
N ARG A 49 -15.82 -9.86 5.58
CA ARG A 49 -15.08 -9.08 6.59
C ARG A 49 -13.68 -9.65 6.82
N GLU A 50 -12.65 -8.97 6.33
CA GLU A 50 -11.26 -9.19 6.76
C GLU A 50 -10.98 -8.33 7.99
N ILE A 51 -11.30 -8.86 9.17
CA ILE A 51 -11.42 -8.08 10.41
C ILE A 51 -10.11 -7.37 10.80
N SER A 52 -8.96 -8.04 10.68
CA SER A 52 -7.66 -7.42 10.97
C SER A 52 -7.33 -6.24 10.04
N LYS A 53 -7.68 -6.31 8.75
CA LYS A 53 -7.42 -5.24 7.78
C LYS A 53 -8.39 -4.07 7.94
N ILE A 54 -9.64 -4.35 8.29
CA ILE A 54 -10.63 -3.32 8.62
C ILE A 54 -10.20 -2.61 9.90
N ALA A 55 -9.79 -3.36 10.93
CA ALA A 55 -9.28 -2.81 12.17
C ALA A 55 -7.99 -2.00 11.96
N PHE A 56 -7.11 -2.39 11.03
CA PHE A 56 -5.96 -1.58 10.62
C PHE A 56 -6.36 -0.21 10.07
N THR A 57 -7.40 -0.16 9.24
CA THR A 57 -7.95 1.13 8.76
C THR A 57 -8.55 1.94 9.89
N GLY A 58 -9.28 1.30 10.81
CA GLY A 58 -9.78 1.93 12.03
C GLY A 58 -8.65 2.50 12.90
N GLY A 59 -7.54 1.79 13.01
CA GLY A 59 -6.35 2.23 13.74
C GLY A 59 -5.66 3.42 13.10
N LEU A 60 -5.62 3.48 11.76
CA LEU A 60 -5.11 4.65 11.04
C LEU A 60 -5.97 5.89 11.27
N LEU A 61 -7.31 5.74 11.21
CA LEU A 61 -8.26 6.83 11.43
C LEU A 61 -8.20 7.32 12.89
N ALA A 62 -8.28 6.39 13.85
CA ALA A 62 -8.21 6.72 15.28
C ALA A 62 -6.85 7.30 15.68
N GLY A 63 -5.75 6.76 15.13
CA GLY A 63 -4.41 7.30 15.33
C GLY A 63 -4.24 8.69 14.73
N GLY A 64 -4.85 8.97 13.57
CA GLY A 64 -4.91 10.32 13.00
C GLY A 64 -5.66 11.31 13.88
N ALA A 65 -6.85 10.93 14.37
CA ALA A 65 -7.64 11.75 15.29
C ALA A 65 -6.89 12.04 16.60
N LEU A 66 -6.27 11.00 17.20
CA LEU A 66 -5.48 11.12 18.42
C LEU A 66 -4.27 12.04 18.21
N MET A 67 -3.53 11.83 17.13
CA MET A 67 -2.34 12.63 16.86
C MET A 67 -2.67 14.08 16.49
N GLN A 68 -3.83 14.35 15.89
CA GLN A 68 -4.31 15.72 15.67
C GLN A 68 -4.58 16.43 16.99
N ALA A 69 -5.07 15.72 18.01
CA ALA A 69 -5.29 16.27 19.35
C ALA A 69 -3.98 16.50 20.12
N LEU A 70 -3.01 15.60 19.99
CA LEU A 70 -1.72 15.69 20.70
C LEU A 70 -0.71 16.63 20.02
N LEU A 71 -0.67 16.64 18.70
CA LEU A 71 0.32 17.31 17.87
C LEU A 71 -0.34 18.02 16.67
N PRO A 72 -1.22 19.01 16.91
CA PRO A 72 -1.94 19.68 15.83
C PRO A 72 -1.02 20.36 14.82
N SER A 73 0.16 20.82 15.28
CA SER A 73 1.20 21.45 14.44
C SER A 73 1.87 20.51 13.45
N SER A 74 1.69 19.19 13.59
CA SER A 74 2.24 18.20 12.65
C SER A 74 1.38 18.05 11.39
N PHE A 75 0.13 18.51 11.43
CA PHE A 75 -0.78 18.46 10.29
C PHE A 75 -0.75 19.77 9.51
N SER A 76 -0.65 19.67 8.19
CA SER A 76 -0.80 20.83 7.29
C SER A 76 -2.27 21.16 7.09
N ALA A 77 -2.57 22.40 6.70
CA ALA A 77 -3.91 22.78 6.29
C ALA A 77 -4.45 21.82 5.21
N PRO A 78 -5.67 21.27 5.37
CA PRO A 78 -6.19 20.29 4.43
C PRO A 78 -6.40 20.95 3.06
N PRO A 79 -6.12 20.23 1.95
CA PRO A 79 -6.30 20.78 0.62
C PRO A 79 -7.77 21.05 0.34
N ALA A 80 -8.05 22.14 -0.36
CA ALA A 80 -9.39 22.43 -0.85
C ALA A 80 -9.82 21.35 -1.88
N PRO A 81 -11.11 20.98 -1.92
CA PRO A 81 -11.62 20.07 -2.94
C PRO A 81 -11.38 20.69 -4.33
N SER A 82 -10.69 19.95 -5.20
CA SER A 82 -10.36 20.38 -6.55
C SER A 82 -10.43 19.21 -7.51
N LEU A 83 -10.63 19.49 -8.80
CA LEU A 83 -10.63 18.46 -9.84
C LEU A 83 -9.29 17.71 -9.89
N VAL A 84 -8.17 18.42 -9.69
CA VAL A 84 -6.83 17.81 -9.63
C VAL A 84 -6.77 16.77 -8.53
N LEU A 85 -7.31 17.09 -7.34
CA LEU A 85 -7.33 16.17 -6.20
C LEU A 85 -8.24 14.96 -6.47
N ALA A 86 -9.38 15.15 -7.14
CA ALA A 86 -10.26 14.06 -7.54
C ALA A 86 -9.59 13.14 -8.58
N PHE A 87 -8.99 13.69 -9.63
CA PHE A 87 -8.26 12.90 -10.65
C PHE A 87 -7.05 12.18 -10.06
N ALA A 88 -6.29 12.84 -9.19
CA ALA A 88 -5.16 12.22 -8.50
C ALA A 88 -5.62 11.07 -7.59
N GLY A 89 -6.67 11.27 -6.80
CA GLY A 89 -7.28 10.22 -5.99
C GLY A 89 -7.71 9.03 -6.85
N PHE A 90 -8.42 9.29 -7.96
CA PHE A 90 -8.84 8.28 -8.91
C PHE A 90 -7.68 7.50 -9.52
N ALA A 91 -6.63 8.20 -9.97
CA ALA A 91 -5.41 7.60 -10.52
C ALA A 91 -4.67 6.74 -9.48
N VAL A 92 -4.57 7.20 -8.23
CA VAL A 92 -4.05 6.39 -7.11
C VAL A 92 -4.92 5.15 -6.90
N GLY A 93 -6.24 5.28 -6.96
CA GLY A 93 -7.18 4.17 -6.83
C GLY A 93 -6.97 3.08 -7.88
N ILE A 94 -7.00 3.47 -9.16
CA ILE A 94 -6.73 2.56 -10.28
C ILE A 94 -5.33 1.95 -10.17
N GLY A 95 -4.32 2.79 -9.91
CA GLY A 95 -2.93 2.36 -9.84
C GLY A 95 -2.70 1.31 -8.76
N THR A 96 -3.22 1.53 -7.55
CA THR A 96 -3.11 0.56 -6.45
C THR A 96 -3.91 -0.73 -6.69
N ALA A 97 -5.03 -0.66 -7.40
CA ALA A 97 -5.80 -1.82 -7.78
C ALA A 97 -5.05 -2.70 -8.79
N LEU A 98 -4.57 -2.10 -9.88
CA LEU A 98 -3.82 -2.77 -10.96
C LEU A 98 -2.45 -3.29 -10.50
N ALA A 99 -1.72 -2.50 -9.72
CA ALA A 99 -0.43 -2.93 -9.17
C ALA A 99 -0.59 -3.99 -8.07
N ASN A 100 -1.78 -4.12 -7.48
CA ASN A 100 -2.06 -4.92 -6.30
C ASN A 100 -1.24 -4.51 -5.06
N GLY A 101 -0.96 -3.21 -4.94
CA GLY A 101 -0.20 -2.64 -3.82
C GLY A 101 0.06 -1.15 -4.00
N CYS A 102 0.54 -0.49 -2.94
CA CYS A 102 1.05 0.89 -2.93
C CYS A 102 2.47 0.93 -2.34
N THR A 103 2.98 2.12 -1.97
CA THR A 103 4.31 2.29 -1.34
C THR A 103 4.51 1.43 -0.09
N SER A 104 3.52 1.28 0.79
CA SER A 104 3.67 0.42 1.98
C SER A 104 3.65 -1.08 1.66
N GLY A 105 2.86 -1.49 0.66
CA GLY A 105 2.78 -2.89 0.22
C GLY A 105 3.98 -3.32 -0.63
N HIS A 106 4.30 -2.59 -1.70
CA HIS A 106 5.43 -2.90 -2.57
C HIS A 106 6.76 -2.41 -2.01
N GLY A 107 6.81 -1.18 -1.50
CA GLY A 107 8.02 -0.56 -0.96
C GLY A 107 8.46 -1.20 0.34
N LEU A 108 7.66 -1.13 1.41
CA LEU A 108 8.10 -1.65 2.72
C LEU A 108 8.04 -3.18 2.79
N CYS A 109 6.85 -3.77 2.72
CA CYS A 109 6.67 -5.22 2.90
C CYS A 109 7.25 -6.02 1.74
N GLY A 110 7.06 -5.55 0.51
CA GLY A 110 7.47 -6.25 -0.71
C GLY A 110 8.97 -6.29 -0.94
N LEU A 111 9.69 -5.18 -0.72
CA LEU A 111 11.16 -5.16 -0.75
C LEU A 111 11.75 -5.96 0.41
N SER A 112 11.15 -5.91 1.61
CA SER A 112 11.59 -6.71 2.77
C SER A 112 11.56 -8.22 2.50
N ARG A 113 10.58 -8.66 1.71
CA ARG A 113 10.42 -10.03 1.22
C ARG A 113 11.32 -10.38 0.03
N LEU A 114 12.04 -9.41 -0.54
CA LEU A 114 12.83 -9.54 -1.77
C LEU A 114 11.99 -10.02 -2.97
N SER A 115 10.77 -9.51 -3.10
CA SER A 115 9.90 -9.84 -4.24
C SER A 115 10.36 -9.13 -5.51
N PHE A 116 10.60 -9.89 -6.59
CA PHE A 116 10.96 -9.34 -7.89
C PHE A 116 9.90 -8.37 -8.44
N ARG A 117 8.62 -8.66 -8.20
CA ARG A 117 7.49 -7.77 -8.54
C ARG A 117 7.67 -6.38 -7.90
N SER A 118 8.04 -6.34 -6.63
CA SER A 118 8.26 -5.08 -5.92
C SER A 118 9.53 -4.36 -6.35
N LEU A 119 10.61 -5.10 -6.63
CA LEU A 119 11.86 -4.52 -7.15
C LEU A 119 11.66 -3.79 -8.47
N MET A 120 10.72 -4.22 -9.30
CA MET A 120 10.35 -3.52 -10.54
C MET A 120 9.33 -2.40 -10.31
N ALA A 121 8.31 -2.62 -9.47
CA ALA A 121 7.26 -1.64 -9.25
C ALA A 121 7.77 -0.33 -8.61
N VAL A 122 8.63 -0.46 -7.59
CA VAL A 122 9.15 0.66 -6.79
C VAL A 122 9.86 1.74 -7.62
N PRO A 123 10.88 1.41 -8.43
CA PRO A 123 11.54 2.41 -9.25
C PRO A 123 10.58 3.05 -10.25
N ILE A 124 9.65 2.30 -10.83
CA ILE A 124 8.69 2.83 -11.81
C ILE A 124 7.82 3.92 -11.18
N PHE A 125 7.14 3.62 -10.07
CA PHE A 125 6.28 4.63 -9.46
C PHE A 125 7.07 5.80 -8.87
N MET A 126 8.31 5.58 -8.41
CA MET A 126 9.17 6.65 -7.92
C MET A 126 9.61 7.60 -9.03
N VAL A 127 10.03 7.07 -10.18
CA VAL A 127 10.40 7.87 -11.35
C VAL A 127 9.18 8.64 -11.86
N THR A 128 8.02 7.97 -12.02
CA THR A 128 6.81 8.64 -12.46
C THR A 128 6.35 9.72 -11.48
N ALA A 129 6.43 9.47 -10.17
CA ALA A 129 6.09 10.46 -9.16
C ALA A 129 7.04 11.67 -9.21
N SER A 130 8.34 11.43 -9.30
CA SER A 130 9.37 12.50 -9.40
C SER A 130 9.15 13.37 -10.64
N LEU A 131 8.86 12.75 -11.79
CA LEU A 131 8.52 13.46 -13.02
C LEU A 131 7.23 14.27 -12.88
N THR A 132 6.19 13.68 -12.28
CA THR A 132 4.90 14.35 -12.09
C THR A 132 5.00 15.53 -11.13
N THR A 133 5.76 15.38 -10.04
CA THR A 133 6.05 16.48 -9.10
C THR A 133 6.79 17.60 -9.81
N THR A 134 7.83 17.29 -10.60
CA THR A 134 8.57 18.30 -11.38
C THR A 134 7.66 19.05 -12.35
N ILE A 135 6.76 18.36 -13.06
CA ILE A 135 5.80 18.99 -13.98
C ILE A 135 4.82 19.90 -13.21
N THR A 136 4.33 19.44 -12.05
CA THR A 136 3.40 20.19 -11.21
C THR A 136 4.06 21.44 -10.62
N ASP A 137 5.31 21.32 -10.19
CA ASP A 137 6.12 22.41 -9.66
C ASP A 137 6.42 23.45 -10.73
N VAL A 138 6.79 23.03 -11.96
CA VAL A 138 6.96 23.95 -13.09
C VAL A 138 5.66 24.68 -13.41
N THR A 139 4.53 23.96 -13.41
CA THR A 139 3.21 24.55 -13.69
C THR A 139 2.79 25.58 -12.62
N THR A 140 3.12 25.33 -11.36
CA THR A 140 2.83 26.25 -10.25
C THR A 140 3.82 27.42 -10.24
N ALA A 141 5.11 27.20 -10.55
CA ALA A 141 6.11 28.25 -10.67
C ALA A 141 5.78 29.24 -11.79
N ILE A 142 5.33 28.76 -12.96
CA ILE A 142 4.88 29.62 -14.08
C ILE A 142 3.67 30.46 -13.66
N LYS A 143 2.76 29.91 -12.84
CA LYS A 143 1.57 30.64 -12.34
C LYS A 143 1.86 31.61 -11.19
N SER A 144 2.92 31.37 -10.41
CA SER A 144 3.21 32.11 -9.17
C SER A 144 4.43 33.03 -9.26
N GLY A 145 5.21 32.98 -10.34
CA GLY A 145 6.36 33.87 -10.58
C GLY A 145 7.51 33.72 -9.55
N GLY A 146 7.55 32.64 -8.79
CA GLY A 146 8.47 32.45 -7.66
C GLY A 146 9.80 31.75 -8.04
N PRO A 147 10.89 32.00 -7.30
CA PRO A 147 12.22 31.49 -7.63
C PRO A 147 12.40 30.00 -7.33
N LEU A 148 13.32 29.38 -8.09
CA LEU A 148 13.70 27.97 -8.03
C LEU A 148 14.80 27.73 -6.97
N GLY A 149 14.48 26.93 -5.94
CA GLY A 149 15.44 26.14 -5.15
C GLY A 149 16.39 26.90 -4.20
N THR A 150 16.22 26.69 -2.90
CA THR A 150 17.21 27.04 -1.87
C THR A 150 17.70 25.79 -1.14
N ILE A 151 19.02 25.68 -0.95
CA ILE A 151 19.69 24.64 -0.16
C ILE A 151 19.25 24.78 1.32
N LEU A 152 18.83 23.66 1.93
CA LEU A 152 18.07 23.64 3.18
C LEU A 152 18.96 23.64 4.45
N PRO A 153 18.65 24.47 5.46
CA PRO A 153 19.21 24.35 6.81
C PRO A 153 18.57 23.20 7.61
N ILE A 154 19.37 22.55 8.46
CA ILE A 154 18.93 21.50 9.40
C ILE A 154 18.03 22.15 10.45
N GLY A 155 16.77 21.71 10.57
CA GLY A 155 15.92 22.21 11.64
C GLY A 155 16.12 21.43 12.93
N ALA A 156 16.28 22.15 14.03
CA ALA A 156 16.24 21.55 15.37
C ALA A 156 14.85 20.93 15.60
N THR A 157 14.83 19.68 16.06
CA THR A 157 13.60 19.02 16.51
C THR A 157 13.12 19.66 17.81
N PRO A 158 11.83 19.99 17.97
CA PRO A 158 11.29 20.38 19.26
C PRO A 158 11.48 19.22 20.25
N THR A 159 12.10 19.45 21.40
CA THR A 159 12.30 18.42 22.45
C THR A 159 11.00 17.69 22.83
N SER A 160 9.86 18.38 22.74
CA SER A 160 8.53 17.84 22.98
C SER A 160 8.14 16.65 22.08
N THR A 161 8.59 16.57 20.83
CA THR A 161 8.22 15.46 19.92
C THR A 161 8.93 14.15 20.28
N SER A 162 10.20 14.24 20.70
CA SER A 162 10.99 13.08 21.12
C SER A 162 10.51 12.44 22.42
N VAL A 163 10.12 13.26 23.41
CA VAL A 163 9.58 12.78 24.70
C VAL A 163 8.22 12.11 24.50
N LEU A 164 7.33 12.73 23.71
CA LEU A 164 6.03 12.15 23.38
C LEU A 164 6.19 10.83 22.62
N ALA A 165 7.15 10.74 21.69
CA ALA A 165 7.44 9.50 20.98
C ALA A 165 7.87 8.37 21.94
N ALA A 166 8.73 8.66 22.92
CA ALA A 166 9.16 7.68 23.92
C ALA A 166 7.99 7.20 24.81
N GLN A 167 7.12 8.12 25.25
CA GLN A 167 5.93 7.79 26.03
C GLN A 167 4.95 6.92 25.23
N LEU A 168 4.69 7.27 23.97
CA LEU A 168 3.85 6.48 23.07
C LEU A 168 4.46 5.10 22.80
N ALA A 169 5.77 4.99 22.61
CA ALA A 169 6.45 3.71 22.42
C ALA A 169 6.26 2.79 23.63
N GLY A 170 6.46 3.30 24.85
CA GLY A 170 6.25 2.54 26.09
C GLY A 170 4.80 2.09 26.24
N GLY A 171 3.85 3.01 26.05
CA GLY A 171 2.41 2.72 26.12
C GLY A 171 1.95 1.70 25.08
N LEU A 172 2.44 1.80 23.84
CA LEU A 172 2.12 0.85 22.78
C LEU A 172 2.74 -0.53 23.02
N ALA A 173 3.97 -0.60 23.57
CA ALA A 173 4.59 -1.88 23.92
C ALA A 173 3.83 -2.59 25.05
N LEU A 174 3.44 -1.86 26.10
CA LEU A 174 2.59 -2.34 27.18
C LEU A 174 1.23 -2.80 26.64
N ALA A 175 0.59 -2.01 25.79
CA ALA A 175 -0.66 -2.37 25.14
C ALA A 175 -0.50 -3.66 24.32
N LEU A 176 0.56 -3.79 23.51
CA LEU A 176 0.80 -5.00 22.73
C LEU A 176 0.93 -6.22 23.63
N ALA A 177 1.76 -6.13 24.68
CA ALA A 177 1.96 -7.21 25.64
C ALA A 177 0.65 -7.61 26.33
N ALA A 178 -0.12 -6.62 26.81
CA ALA A 178 -1.42 -6.85 27.44
C ALA A 178 -2.40 -7.53 26.48
N GLY A 179 -2.53 -7.05 25.24
CA GLY A 179 -3.44 -7.66 24.26
C GLY A 179 -3.01 -9.06 23.83
N LEU A 180 -1.70 -9.35 23.78
CA LEU A 180 -1.20 -10.69 23.51
C LEU A 180 -1.45 -11.66 24.67
N ALA A 181 -1.39 -11.17 25.91
CA ALA A 181 -1.60 -11.96 27.13
C ALA A 181 -3.09 -12.19 27.46
N LEU A 182 -3.93 -11.18 27.24
CA LEU A 182 -5.34 -11.21 27.62
C LEU A 182 -6.25 -11.84 26.56
N LEU A 183 -5.84 -11.85 25.28
CA LEU A 183 -6.69 -12.33 24.19
C LEU A 183 -6.35 -13.78 23.76
N PRO A 184 -7.37 -14.65 23.64
CA PRO A 184 -7.15 -16.05 23.25
C PRO A 184 -6.52 -16.17 21.86
N ALA A 185 -5.64 -17.17 21.70
CA ALA A 185 -4.77 -17.32 20.54
C ALA A 185 -5.49 -17.41 19.18
N LYS A 186 -6.73 -17.95 19.14
CA LYS A 186 -7.55 -18.10 17.92
C LYS A 186 -8.86 -17.30 18.01
N SER A 187 -8.82 -16.09 18.55
CA SER A 187 -9.99 -15.22 18.62
C SER A 187 -9.99 -14.14 17.54
N THR A 188 -11.16 -13.90 16.97
CA THR A 188 -11.46 -12.74 16.13
C THR A 188 -11.10 -11.41 16.81
N ALA A 189 -11.23 -11.34 18.14
CA ALA A 189 -10.85 -10.16 18.91
C ALA A 189 -9.33 -9.91 18.86
N LYS A 190 -8.51 -10.96 18.84
CA LYS A 190 -7.05 -10.84 18.71
C LYS A 190 -6.65 -10.31 17.34
N GLU A 191 -7.30 -10.78 16.27
CA GLU A 191 -7.07 -10.27 14.92
C GLU A 191 -7.46 -8.79 14.78
N ALA A 192 -8.61 -8.41 15.33
CA ALA A 192 -9.04 -7.02 15.36
C ALA A 192 -8.07 -6.16 16.16
N TYR A 193 -7.66 -6.61 17.34
CA TYR A 193 -6.72 -5.90 18.20
C TYR A 193 -5.36 -5.66 17.53
N LEU A 194 -4.77 -6.69 16.92
CA LEU A 194 -3.50 -6.58 16.20
C LEU A 194 -3.60 -5.63 15.01
N GLY A 195 -4.72 -5.67 14.28
CA GLY A 195 -5.01 -4.71 13.22
C GLY A 195 -5.06 -3.27 13.75
N LEU A 196 -5.85 -3.04 14.80
CA LEU A 196 -6.02 -1.72 15.41
C LEU A 196 -4.68 -1.17 15.94
N TRP A 197 -3.93 -1.99 16.68
CA TRP A 197 -2.64 -1.63 17.25
C TRP A 197 -1.62 -1.29 16.17
N SER A 198 -1.50 -2.13 15.13
CA SER A 198 -0.57 -1.88 14.03
C SER A 198 -0.97 -0.67 13.20
N GLY A 199 -2.27 -0.45 12.94
CA GLY A 199 -2.77 0.75 12.27
C GLY A 199 -2.48 2.03 13.08
N GLY A 200 -2.68 1.98 14.40
CA GLY A 200 -2.36 3.10 15.31
C GLY A 200 -0.86 3.42 15.34
N CYS A 201 0.00 2.41 15.49
CA CYS A 201 1.45 2.59 15.41
C CYS A 201 1.90 3.16 14.06
N PHE A 202 1.29 2.69 12.97
CA PHE A 202 1.56 3.19 11.62
C PHE A 202 1.15 4.67 11.49
N ALA A 203 -0.01 5.07 12.02
CA ALA A 203 -0.45 6.47 12.02
C ALA A 203 0.47 7.37 12.85
N ILE A 204 0.85 6.94 14.05
CA ILE A 204 1.80 7.66 14.91
C ILE A 204 3.14 7.84 14.18
N GLY A 205 3.65 6.79 13.55
CA GLY A 205 4.88 6.85 12.77
C GLY A 205 4.79 7.79 11.56
N LEU A 206 3.66 7.81 10.85
CA LEU A 206 3.42 8.76 9.75
C LEU A 206 3.35 10.22 10.23
N THR A 207 2.75 10.47 11.39
CA THR A 207 2.62 11.83 11.93
C THR A 207 3.94 12.34 12.47
N ILE A 208 4.63 11.57 13.32
CA ILE A 208 5.96 11.93 13.86
C ILE A 208 6.96 12.07 12.72
N GLY A 209 6.92 11.15 11.75
CA GLY A 209 7.77 11.16 10.57
C GLY A 209 7.48 12.28 9.56
N GLY A 210 6.44 13.08 9.77
CA GLY A 210 6.07 14.21 8.90
C GLY A 210 5.41 13.84 7.57
N MET A 211 5.20 12.56 7.28
CA MET A 211 4.59 12.09 6.03
C MET A 211 3.10 12.41 5.89
N VAL A 212 2.45 12.85 6.97
CA VAL A 212 1.08 13.40 6.91
C VAL A 212 1.02 14.73 6.16
N ARG A 213 2.16 15.39 5.95
CA ARG A 213 2.27 16.67 5.23
C ARG A 213 2.63 16.42 3.76
N PRO A 214 1.76 16.81 2.80
CA PRO A 214 2.05 16.66 1.37
C PRO A 214 3.36 17.31 0.94
N SER A 215 3.72 18.45 1.55
CA SER A 215 4.92 19.22 1.23
C SER A 215 6.21 18.44 1.49
N VAL A 216 6.26 17.60 2.54
CA VAL A 216 7.42 16.77 2.86
C VAL A 216 7.58 15.66 1.83
N VAL A 217 6.44 15.10 1.38
CA VAL A 217 6.42 14.03 0.38
C VAL A 217 6.83 14.55 -1.01
N LEU A 218 6.28 15.68 -1.43
CA LEU A 218 6.62 16.32 -2.70
C LEU A 218 8.07 16.82 -2.70
N GLY A 219 8.54 17.41 -1.59
CA GLY A 219 9.93 17.83 -1.44
C GLY A 219 10.93 16.67 -1.54
N ALA A 220 10.56 15.47 -1.10
CA ALA A 220 11.42 14.30 -1.26
C ALA A 220 11.44 13.70 -2.67
N LEU A 221 10.41 13.98 -3.48
CA LEU A 221 10.24 13.48 -4.85
C LEU A 221 10.79 14.45 -5.90
N GLY A 222 10.77 15.74 -5.64
CA GLY A 222 11.22 16.78 -6.57
C GLY A 222 12.74 17.05 -6.48
N PRO A 223 13.46 17.15 -7.60
CA PRO A 223 14.89 17.49 -7.59
C PRO A 223 15.16 18.97 -7.23
N ALA A 224 14.17 19.86 -7.40
CA ALA A 224 14.33 21.30 -7.20
C ALA A 224 14.37 21.75 -5.72
N ALA A 225 13.81 20.95 -4.80
CA ALA A 225 13.75 21.25 -3.37
C ALA A 225 13.86 19.96 -2.54
N PHE A 226 14.91 19.18 -2.80
CA PHE A 226 15.12 17.86 -2.24
C PHE A 226 15.14 17.86 -0.69
N ASP A 227 14.13 17.24 -0.08
CA ASP A 227 14.04 16.98 1.35
C ASP A 227 14.32 15.50 1.64
N GLY A 228 15.44 15.21 2.31
CA GLY A 228 15.84 13.84 2.67
C GLY A 228 14.97 13.17 3.72
N THR A 229 14.02 13.88 4.35
CA THR A 229 13.22 13.38 5.49
C THR A 229 12.46 12.09 5.14
N LEU A 230 11.81 12.05 3.96
CA LEU A 230 11.09 10.85 3.52
C LEU A 230 12.02 9.66 3.30
N TRP A 231 13.22 9.90 2.73
CA TRP A 231 14.19 8.83 2.44
C TRP A 231 14.74 8.23 3.73
N VAL A 232 15.06 9.06 4.73
CA VAL A 232 15.45 8.58 6.07
C VAL A 232 14.36 7.70 6.67
N LEU A 233 13.11 8.17 6.66
CA LEU A 233 11.97 7.40 7.19
C LEU A 233 11.76 6.09 6.42
N PHE A 234 11.81 6.14 5.09
CA PHE A 234 11.59 4.96 4.26
C PHE A 234 12.69 3.91 4.47
N CYS A 235 13.96 4.33 4.51
CA CYS A 235 15.09 3.43 4.74
C CYS A 235 15.06 2.80 6.14
N THR A 236 14.72 3.56 7.17
CA THR A 236 14.63 3.05 8.55
C THR A 236 13.44 2.12 8.72
N ALA A 237 12.27 2.47 8.16
CA ALA A 237 11.10 1.60 8.12
C ALA A 237 11.40 0.31 7.36
N LEU A 238 12.07 0.39 6.21
CA LEU A 238 12.46 -0.77 5.41
C LEU A 238 13.43 -1.67 6.17
N ALA A 239 14.50 -1.11 6.78
CA ALA A 239 15.47 -1.87 7.54
C ALA A 239 14.80 -2.60 8.73
N THR A 240 13.95 -1.91 9.47
CA THR A 240 13.23 -2.47 10.61
C THR A 240 12.24 -3.55 10.19
N THR A 241 11.49 -3.32 9.11
CA THR A 241 10.55 -4.31 8.54
C THR A 241 11.30 -5.53 8.02
N PHE A 242 12.44 -5.33 7.37
CA PHE A 242 13.30 -6.40 6.87
C PHE A 242 13.77 -7.30 8.00
N VAL A 243 14.29 -6.74 9.09
CA VAL A 243 14.70 -7.51 10.28
C VAL A 243 13.53 -8.30 10.84
N ALA A 244 12.36 -7.68 11.02
CA ALA A 244 11.18 -8.34 11.54
C ALA A 244 10.70 -9.50 10.64
N PHE A 245 10.77 -9.33 9.31
CA PHE A 245 10.39 -10.37 8.36
C PHE A 245 11.38 -11.52 8.34
N ARG A 246 12.68 -11.27 8.56
CA ARG A 246 13.67 -12.36 8.74
C ARG A 246 13.42 -13.15 10.01
N VAL A 247 13.03 -12.48 11.10
CA VAL A 247 12.60 -13.16 12.32
C VAL A 247 11.34 -13.99 12.05
N ALA A 248 10.33 -13.42 11.38
CA ALA A 248 9.09 -14.13 11.03
C ALA A 248 9.34 -15.36 10.14
N ALA A 249 10.25 -15.26 9.18
CA ALA A 249 10.65 -16.40 8.34
C ALA A 249 11.31 -17.51 9.16
N ARG A 250 12.19 -17.17 10.13
CA ARG A 250 12.80 -18.15 11.05
C ARG A 250 11.78 -18.86 11.95
N VAL A 251 10.70 -18.18 12.31
CA VAL A 251 9.58 -18.74 13.10
C VAL A 251 8.62 -19.57 12.23
N GLY A 252 8.88 -19.70 10.92
CA GLY A 252 8.11 -20.55 10.01
C GLY A 252 6.91 -19.86 9.35
N VAL A 253 6.85 -18.52 9.33
CA VAL A 253 5.80 -17.77 8.62
C VAL A 253 6.12 -17.74 7.12
N GLN A 254 5.43 -18.57 6.34
CA GLN A 254 5.63 -18.71 4.90
C GLN A 254 5.43 -17.40 4.11
N GLU A 255 4.54 -16.52 4.57
CA GLU A 255 4.29 -15.21 3.93
C GLU A 255 5.43 -14.19 4.11
N ALA A 256 6.39 -14.45 5.00
CA ALA A 256 7.48 -13.52 5.31
C ALA A 256 8.64 -13.61 4.30
N SER A 257 8.71 -14.65 3.47
CA SER A 257 9.74 -14.83 2.45
C SER A 257 9.14 -15.34 1.14
N VAL A 258 9.52 -14.72 0.01
CA VAL A 258 9.21 -15.30 -1.32
C VAL A 258 10.17 -16.43 -1.68
N TRP A 259 11.32 -16.52 -1.00
CA TRP A 259 12.27 -17.62 -1.13
C TRP A 259 11.62 -18.92 -0.65
N GLY A 260 11.12 -19.72 -1.59
CA GLY A 260 10.36 -20.95 -1.35
C GLY A 260 9.07 -21.06 -2.17
N ALA A 261 8.57 -19.97 -2.76
CA ALA A 261 7.45 -20.06 -3.69
C ALA A 261 7.92 -20.65 -5.03
N ALA A 262 7.30 -21.76 -5.45
CA ALA A 262 7.65 -22.52 -6.67
C ALA A 262 7.54 -21.71 -7.99
N SER A 263 7.03 -20.48 -7.95
CA SER A 263 7.13 -19.53 -9.05
C SER A 263 6.98 -18.09 -8.54
N PRO A 264 7.97 -17.19 -8.74
CA PRO A 264 7.79 -15.77 -8.48
C PRO A 264 6.63 -15.23 -9.32
N ALA A 265 5.73 -14.44 -8.74
CA ALA A 265 4.66 -13.82 -9.51
C ALA A 265 5.25 -12.99 -10.66
N PRO A 266 4.81 -13.20 -11.92
CA PRO A 266 5.39 -12.54 -13.06
C PRO A 266 5.17 -11.03 -13.02
N VAL A 267 6.10 -10.30 -13.62
CA VAL A 267 5.94 -8.87 -13.91
C VAL A 267 4.98 -8.76 -15.10
N ASP A 268 3.76 -8.36 -14.81
CA ASP A 268 2.70 -8.22 -15.80
C ASP A 268 2.48 -6.75 -16.20
N ARG A 269 1.84 -6.54 -17.36
CA ARG A 269 1.55 -5.19 -17.86
C ARG A 269 0.68 -4.39 -16.89
N ALA A 270 -0.21 -5.07 -16.16
CA ALA A 270 -1.06 -4.43 -15.16
C ALA A 270 -0.24 -3.84 -14.00
N LEU A 271 0.86 -4.50 -13.57
CA LEU A 271 1.77 -3.92 -12.60
C LEU A 271 2.44 -2.65 -13.13
N LEU A 272 2.97 -2.70 -14.35
CA LEU A 272 3.69 -1.57 -14.94
C LEU A 272 2.77 -0.37 -15.09
N ILE A 273 1.60 -0.57 -15.71
CA ILE A 273 0.59 0.48 -15.90
C ILE A 273 0.08 0.99 -14.55
N GLY A 274 -0.21 0.09 -13.61
CA GLY A 274 -0.65 0.46 -12.28
C GLY A 274 0.37 1.30 -11.51
N SER A 275 1.65 0.97 -11.63
CA SER A 275 2.75 1.70 -11.00
C SER A 275 2.88 3.12 -11.57
N VAL A 276 2.69 3.28 -12.88
CA VAL A 276 2.67 4.60 -13.53
C VAL A 276 1.48 5.43 -13.04
N PHE A 277 0.25 4.92 -13.10
CA PHE A 277 -0.93 5.65 -12.62
C PHE A 277 -0.84 6.03 -11.14
N PHE A 278 -0.33 5.12 -10.32
CA PHE A 278 -0.08 5.39 -8.91
C PHE A 278 0.96 6.51 -8.74
N GLY A 279 2.07 6.46 -9.48
CA GLY A 279 3.10 7.50 -9.47
C GLY A 279 2.57 8.87 -9.88
N VAL A 280 1.73 8.94 -10.92
CA VAL A 280 1.09 10.21 -11.35
C VAL A 280 0.23 10.80 -10.26
N GLY A 281 -0.73 10.04 -9.71
CA GLY A 281 -1.63 10.58 -8.69
C GLY A 281 -0.91 10.93 -7.38
N TRP A 282 0.07 10.11 -6.98
CA TRP A 282 0.86 10.37 -5.78
C TRP A 282 1.80 11.57 -5.95
N GLY A 283 2.50 11.69 -7.09
CA GLY A 283 3.40 12.81 -7.38
C GLY A 283 2.69 14.15 -7.61
N ALA A 284 1.41 14.13 -8.00
CA ALA A 284 0.61 15.34 -8.16
C ALA A 284 0.10 15.94 -6.83
N THR A 285 -0.07 15.11 -5.80
CA THR A 285 -0.72 15.54 -4.54
C THR A 285 0.11 15.32 -3.29
N GLY A 286 1.16 14.50 -3.35
CA GLY A 286 1.94 14.07 -2.18
C GLY A 286 1.17 13.15 -1.22
N LEU A 287 -0.09 12.81 -1.52
CA LEU A 287 -0.96 12.02 -0.66
C LEU A 287 -1.03 10.57 -1.13
N CYS A 288 -0.43 9.69 -0.34
CA CYS A 288 -0.55 8.24 -0.48
C CYS A 288 -1.75 7.73 0.35
N PRO A 289 -2.34 6.56 0.03
CA PRO A 289 -3.39 5.93 0.83
C PRO A 289 -3.20 5.95 2.35
N GLY A 290 -1.97 5.76 2.86
CA GLY A 290 -1.67 5.82 4.29
C GLY A 290 -1.89 7.22 4.89
N PRO A 291 -1.08 8.23 4.50
CA PRO A 291 -1.28 9.62 4.91
C PRO A 291 -2.69 10.16 4.67
N LEU A 292 -3.34 9.74 3.57
CA LEU A 292 -4.72 10.11 3.27
C LEU A 292 -5.69 9.63 4.36
N LEU A 293 -5.62 8.35 4.77
CA LEU A 293 -6.46 7.81 5.84
C LEU A 293 -6.18 8.50 7.18
N VAL A 294 -4.91 8.74 7.51
CA VAL A 294 -4.55 9.47 8.74
C VAL A 294 -5.09 10.89 8.73
N GLY A 295 -4.96 11.61 7.61
CA GLY A 295 -5.48 12.98 7.46
C GLY A 295 -7.01 13.06 7.51
N VAL A 296 -7.71 12.07 6.96
CA VAL A 296 -9.17 11.93 7.09
C VAL A 296 -9.56 11.70 8.56
N GLY A 297 -8.84 10.84 9.27
CA GLY A 297 -9.05 10.62 10.71
C GLY A 297 -8.79 11.87 11.55
N ALA A 298 -7.80 12.67 11.16
CA ALA A 298 -7.41 13.90 11.86
C ALA A 298 -8.46 15.02 11.72
N SER A 299 -8.92 15.29 10.49
CA SER A 299 -9.71 16.51 10.22
C SER A 299 -11.06 16.27 9.54
N GLY A 300 -11.26 15.12 8.88
CA GLY A 300 -12.45 14.86 8.07
C GLY A 300 -12.68 15.87 6.94
N ALA A 301 -11.64 16.60 6.52
CA ALA A 301 -11.81 17.73 5.62
C ALA A 301 -12.39 17.32 4.24
N PRO A 302 -13.23 18.16 3.60
CA PRO A 302 -13.91 17.82 2.35
C PRO A 302 -12.97 17.41 1.20
N GLY A 303 -11.80 18.05 1.09
CA GLY A 303 -10.83 17.67 0.04
C GLY A 303 -10.23 16.29 0.24
N LEU A 304 -9.91 15.91 1.49
CA LEU A 304 -9.39 14.57 1.82
C LEU A 304 -10.47 13.50 1.61
N LEU A 305 -11.72 13.79 1.97
CA LEU A 305 -12.86 12.91 1.70
C LEU A 305 -13.10 12.72 0.20
N LEU A 306 -13.02 13.81 -0.58
CA LEU A 306 -13.13 13.75 -2.04
C LEU A 306 -12.05 12.84 -2.64
N MET A 307 -10.79 13.02 -2.22
CA MET A 307 -9.68 12.18 -2.69
C MET A 307 -9.89 10.70 -2.30
N LEU A 308 -10.31 10.45 -1.05
CA LEU A 308 -10.59 9.10 -0.57
C LEU A 308 -11.70 8.43 -1.36
N PHE A 309 -12.80 9.16 -1.62
CA PHE A 309 -13.91 8.69 -2.44
C PHE A 309 -13.46 8.39 -3.87
N ALA A 310 -12.71 9.31 -4.49
CA ALA A 310 -12.18 9.10 -5.85
C ALA A 310 -11.23 7.89 -5.91
N ALA A 311 -10.38 7.71 -4.91
CA ALA A 311 -9.50 6.54 -4.81
C ALA A 311 -10.29 5.23 -4.62
N ALA A 312 -11.31 5.22 -3.78
CA ALA A 312 -12.19 4.07 -3.60
C ALA A 312 -12.94 3.72 -4.90
N LEU A 313 -13.45 4.73 -5.61
CA LEU A 313 -14.11 4.57 -6.90
C LEU A 313 -13.14 4.01 -7.96
N GLY A 314 -11.92 4.55 -8.03
CA GLY A 314 -10.88 4.03 -8.93
C GLY A 314 -10.52 2.57 -8.65
N MET A 315 -10.43 2.18 -7.37
CA MET A 315 -10.22 0.78 -6.99
C MET A 315 -11.40 -0.11 -7.36
N ALA A 316 -12.63 0.36 -7.13
CA ALA A 316 -13.85 -0.38 -7.45
C ALA A 316 -13.96 -0.67 -8.95
N LEU A 317 -13.67 0.31 -9.80
CA LEU A 317 -13.73 0.18 -11.26
C LEU A 317 -12.60 -0.68 -11.84
N ALA A 318 -11.42 -0.70 -11.22
CA ALA A 318 -10.29 -1.50 -11.68
C ALA A 318 -10.38 -3.00 -11.27
N ASN A 319 -11.17 -3.33 -10.24
CA ASN A 319 -11.38 -4.70 -9.77
C ASN A 319 -12.00 -5.66 -10.82
N PRO A 320 -13.04 -5.30 -11.59
CA PRO A 320 -13.54 -6.16 -12.67
C PRO A 320 -12.51 -6.33 -13.81
N ILE A 321 -11.74 -5.28 -14.11
CA ILE A 321 -10.71 -5.30 -15.18
C ILE A 321 -9.55 -6.25 -14.82
N SER A 322 -9.09 -6.20 -13.56
CA SER A 322 -8.03 -7.08 -13.06
C SER A 322 -8.47 -8.55 -12.95
N LYS A 323 -9.71 -8.83 -12.52
CA LYS A 323 -10.28 -10.19 -12.53
C LYS A 323 -10.41 -10.76 -13.94
N ALA A 324 -10.89 -9.97 -14.90
CA ALA A 324 -11.01 -10.38 -16.29
C ALA A 324 -9.64 -10.69 -16.92
N ALA A 325 -8.62 -9.85 -16.64
CA ALA A 325 -7.25 -10.07 -17.10
C ALA A 325 -6.61 -11.34 -16.50
N GLY A 326 -6.85 -11.61 -15.21
CA GLY A 326 -6.36 -12.81 -14.53
C GLY A 326 -6.95 -14.11 -15.08
N VAL A 327 -8.27 -14.15 -15.28
CA VAL A 327 -8.95 -15.32 -15.86
C VAL A 327 -8.53 -15.57 -17.30
N ALA A 328 -8.40 -14.51 -18.11
CA ALA A 328 -7.92 -14.62 -19.49
C ALA A 328 -6.48 -15.15 -19.56
N MET A 329 -5.60 -14.68 -18.67
CA MET A 329 -4.22 -15.16 -18.59
C MET A 329 -4.13 -16.62 -18.13
N GLU A 330 -4.91 -17.02 -17.12
CA GLU A 330 -4.99 -18.44 -16.71
C GLU A 330 -5.50 -19.33 -17.83
N CYS A 331 -6.51 -18.88 -18.57
CA CYS A 331 -7.04 -19.61 -19.72
C CYS A 331 -5.99 -19.75 -20.83
N MET A 332 -5.22 -18.68 -21.11
CA MET A 332 -4.12 -18.69 -22.09
C MET A 332 -2.95 -19.58 -21.65
N LEU A 333 -2.53 -19.51 -20.38
CA LEU A 333 -1.45 -20.35 -19.84
C LEU A 333 -1.87 -21.83 -19.75
N ARG A 334 -3.15 -22.11 -19.47
CA ARG A 334 -3.72 -23.45 -19.51
C ARG A 334 -3.74 -24.00 -20.93
N LYS A 335 -4.17 -23.20 -21.93
CA LYS A 335 -4.05 -23.57 -23.35
C LYS A 335 -2.61 -23.82 -23.77
N ARG A 336 -1.66 -23.01 -23.31
CA ARG A 336 -0.22 -23.15 -23.65
C ARG A 336 0.43 -24.37 -22.98
N ARG A 337 -0.04 -24.77 -21.78
CA ARG A 337 0.36 -26.03 -21.14
C ARG A 337 -0.23 -27.24 -21.84
N LEU A 338 -1.50 -27.20 -22.22
CA LEU A 338 -2.17 -28.29 -22.94
C LEU A 338 -1.63 -28.48 -24.37
N GLY A 339 -1.27 -27.39 -25.05
CA GLY A 339 -0.62 -27.44 -26.38
C GLY A 339 0.82 -27.96 -26.37
N LYS A 340 1.45 -28.14 -25.19
CA LYS A 340 2.76 -28.78 -25.05
C LYS A 340 2.67 -30.27 -24.69
N VAL A 341 1.47 -30.78 -24.35
CA VAL A 341 1.26 -32.18 -23.92
C VAL A 341 0.84 -33.10 -25.07
N PHE A 342 0.51 -32.57 -26.25
CA PHE A 342 0.29 -33.36 -27.46
C PHE A 342 1.44 -33.18 -28.45
N PRO A 343 2.49 -34.03 -28.42
CA PRO A 343 3.24 -34.31 -29.62
C PRO A 343 2.34 -35.10 -30.58
N GLU A 344 2.45 -34.78 -31.87
CA GLU A 344 1.74 -35.32 -33.03
C GLU A 344 1.00 -36.67 -32.83
N ALA A 345 -0.33 -36.66 -32.98
CA ALA A 345 -1.07 -37.88 -33.23
C ALA A 345 -0.78 -38.36 -34.67
N PRO A 346 -0.42 -39.63 -34.88
CA PRO A 346 -0.11 -40.15 -36.21
C PRO A 346 -1.37 -40.16 -37.09
N ARG A 347 -1.21 -39.77 -38.36
CA ARG A 347 -2.23 -39.86 -39.41
C ARG A 347 -2.67 -41.31 -39.56
N LEU A 348 -3.86 -41.65 -39.07
CA LEU A 348 -4.54 -42.90 -39.41
C LEU A 348 -5.13 -42.76 -40.82
N LYS A 349 -4.40 -43.36 -41.77
CA LYS A 349 -4.96 -43.91 -43.01
C LYS A 349 -5.94 -45.03 -42.68
N GLU A 350 -6.96 -45.16 -43.53
CA GLU A 350 -7.72 -46.39 -43.80
C GLU A 350 -8.53 -46.99 -42.64
N LEU A 351 -9.85 -46.82 -42.71
CA LEU A 351 -10.74 -47.96 -42.95
C LEU A 351 -12.14 -47.46 -43.34
N GLU A 352 -12.42 -47.73 -44.60
CA GLU A 352 -13.69 -47.63 -45.30
C GLU A 352 -14.78 -48.51 -44.67
N VAL A 353 -16.02 -48.02 -44.78
CA VAL A 353 -17.22 -48.73 -45.25
C VAL A 353 -17.63 -50.01 -44.51
N SER A 354 -18.81 -49.94 -43.88
CA SER A 354 -19.98 -50.83 -44.08
C SER A 354 -21.01 -50.54 -42.98
N HIS A 355 -22.23 -50.08 -43.34
CA HIS A 355 -23.48 -50.88 -43.33
C HIS A 355 -23.87 -51.38 -41.92
N GLU A 356 -25.06 -51.25 -41.36
CA GLU A 356 -26.45 -51.05 -41.82
C GLU A 356 -27.30 -50.73 -40.55
N VAL A 357 -28.32 -49.87 -40.65
CA VAL A 357 -29.78 -50.16 -40.50
C VAL A 357 -30.27 -50.58 -39.10
N GLY A 358 -31.25 -49.84 -38.59
CA GLY A 358 -32.12 -50.29 -37.49
C GLY A 358 -32.99 -49.18 -36.89
N LYS A 359 -34.28 -49.17 -37.26
CA LYS A 359 -35.35 -48.19 -36.93
C LYS A 359 -35.85 -48.25 -35.46
N PRO A 360 -36.71 -47.29 -35.04
CA PRO A 360 -37.16 -47.05 -33.65
C PRO A 360 -38.49 -47.73 -33.30
N SER A 361 -38.80 -47.86 -32.00
CA SER A 361 -40.17 -48.07 -31.47
C SER A 361 -40.25 -47.87 -29.94
N ASP A 362 -40.97 -46.82 -29.54
CA ASP A 362 -42.18 -46.79 -28.67
C ASP A 362 -42.33 -47.59 -27.34
N GLN A 363 -43.04 -46.91 -26.41
CA GLN A 363 -43.76 -47.35 -25.18
C GLN A 363 -42.89 -47.71 -23.95
N GLN A 364 -43.12 -47.21 -22.73
CA GLN A 364 -44.32 -46.82 -21.96
C GLN A 364 -44.05 -45.59 -21.07
#